data_AF-A0A7G6DZ23-F1
#
_entry.id   AF-A0A7G6DZ23-F1
#
_cell.length_a   1.000
_cell.length_b   1.000
_cell.length_c   1.000
_cell.angle_alpha   90.00
_cell.angle_beta   90.00
_cell.angle_gamma   90.00
#
_symmetry.space_group_name_H-M   'P 1'
#
loop_
_entity.id
_entity.type
_entity.pdbx_description
1 polymer ?
#
loop_
_entity_poly.entity_id
_entity_poly.type
_entity_poly.pdbx_seq_one_letter_code
_entity_poly.pdbx_strand_id
1 'polypeptide(L)'
;MTIGTKMHQTLATLESAAANMKSFALDTEDKTAKQMFAQYAQQLESICQGMSARCDYIEQQEPQYKVFNQAMQPQQQQQNNQQKNAVKTRLQ
;
A
#
# COMPACT_ATOMS: atom_id res chain seq x y z
N MET A 1 2.76 1.82 15.00
CA MET A 1 1.87 1.33 13.94
C MET A 1 1.02 2.50 13.47
N THR A 2 1.11 2.85 12.19
CA THR A 2 0.38 4.00 11.65
C THR A 2 -1.01 3.60 11.18
N ILE A 3 -1.81 4.55 10.70
CA ILE A 3 -3.14 4.24 10.16
C ILE A 3 -2.99 3.40 8.90
N GLY A 4 -2.04 3.73 8.01
CA GLY A 4 -1.72 2.91 6.84
C GLY A 4 -1.44 1.46 7.20
N THR A 5 -0.58 1.21 8.20
CA THR A 5 -0.27 -0.16 8.66
C THR A 5 -1.52 -0.90 9.17
N LYS A 6 -2.40 -0.23 9.95
CA LYS A 6 -3.65 -0.83 10.45
C LYS A 6 -4.62 -1.17 9.30
N MET A 7 -4.67 -0.31 8.29
CA MET A 7 -5.52 -0.52 7.12
C MET A 7 -5.02 -1.67 6.26
N HIS A 8 -3.71 -1.81 6.03
CA HIS A 8 -3.15 -2.98 5.35
C HIS A 8 -3.46 -4.30 6.07
N GLN A 9 -3.34 -4.33 7.40
CA GLN A 9 -3.68 -5.52 8.17
C GLN A 9 -5.16 -5.89 8.05
N THR A 10 -6.03 -4.88 8.01
CA THR A 10 -7.47 -5.06 7.79
C THR A 10 -7.76 -5.55 6.37
N LEU A 11 -7.10 -4.98 5.36
CA LEU A 11 -7.23 -5.40 3.96
C LEU A 11 -6.87 -6.87 3.79
N ALA A 12 -5.75 -7.32 4.35
CA ALA A 12 -5.33 -8.73 4.29
C ALA A 12 -6.37 -9.67 4.95
N THR A 13 -7.01 -9.22 6.03
CA THR A 13 -8.07 -9.97 6.70
C THR A 13 -9.32 -10.10 5.81
N LEU A 14 -9.69 -9.02 5.12
CA LEU A 14 -10.83 -9.01 4.19
C LEU A 14 -10.57 -9.87 2.94
N GLU A 15 -9.36 -9.82 2.38
CA GLU A 15 -8.95 -10.69 1.27
C GLU A 15 -9.01 -12.17 1.66
N SER A 16 -8.55 -12.50 2.86
CA SER A 16 -8.67 -13.84 3.42
C SER A 16 -10.13 -14.27 3.59
N ALA A 17 -10.99 -13.36 4.06
CA ALA A 17 -12.43 -13.62 4.17
C ALA A 17 -13.08 -13.83 2.78
N ALA A 18 -12.71 -13.05 1.77
CA ALA A 18 -13.20 -13.22 0.40
C ALA A 18 -12.81 -14.59 -0.18
N ALA A 19 -11.56 -15.01 0.04
CA ALA A 19 -11.09 -16.34 -0.34
C ALA A 19 -11.88 -17.44 0.36
N ASN A 20 -12.13 -17.30 1.67
CA ASN A 20 -12.97 -18.25 2.42
C ASN A 20 -14.38 -18.34 1.85
N MET A 21 -15.01 -17.21 1.49
CA MET A 21 -16.35 -17.23 0.86
C MET A 21 -16.34 -18.01 -0.47
N LYS A 22 -15.29 -17.85 -1.29
CA LYS A 22 -15.14 -18.65 -2.51
C LYS A 22 -15.01 -20.14 -2.21
N SER A 23 -14.18 -20.50 -1.22
CA SER A 23 -14.04 -21.91 -0.80
C SER A 23 -15.37 -22.47 -0.30
N PHE A 24 -16.11 -21.74 0.54
CA PHE A 24 -17.42 -22.18 1.02
C PHE A 24 -18.44 -22.35 -0.11
N ALA A 25 -18.39 -21.47 -1.12
CA ALA A 25 -19.20 -21.62 -2.32
C ALA A 25 -18.87 -22.90 -3.09
N LEU A 26 -17.60 -23.33 -3.13
CA LEU A 26 -17.18 -24.57 -3.79
C LEU A 26 -17.58 -25.81 -2.99
N ASP A 27 -17.37 -25.78 -1.67
CA ASP A 27 -17.55 -26.91 -0.76
C ASP A 27 -19.02 -27.20 -0.46
N THR A 28 -19.89 -26.20 -0.52
CA THR A 28 -21.31 -26.38 -0.20
C THR A 28 -22.10 -27.08 -1.31
N GLU A 29 -22.96 -28.02 -0.91
CA GLU A 29 -23.93 -28.69 -1.78
C GLU A 29 -25.25 -27.90 -1.92
N ASP A 30 -25.53 -26.97 -1.01
CA ASP A 30 -26.73 -26.13 -1.05
C ASP A 30 -26.59 -25.09 -2.17
N LYS A 31 -27.50 -25.15 -3.15
CA LYS A 31 -27.49 -24.26 -4.32
C LYS A 31 -27.71 -22.79 -3.96
N THR A 32 -28.52 -22.51 -2.94
CA THR A 32 -28.79 -21.16 -2.46
C THR A 32 -27.56 -20.63 -1.73
N ALA A 33 -26.96 -21.43 -0.85
CA ALA A 33 -25.74 -21.06 -0.13
C ALA A 33 -24.57 -20.80 -1.10
N LYS A 34 -24.43 -21.64 -2.15
CA LYS A 34 -23.42 -21.45 -3.20
C LYS A 34 -23.53 -20.07 -3.86
N GLN A 35 -24.75 -19.66 -4.23
CA GLN A 35 -24.98 -18.33 -4.82
C GLN A 35 -24.71 -17.21 -3.81
N MET A 36 -25.15 -17.39 -2.56
CA MET A 36 -24.95 -16.42 -1.49
C MET A 36 -23.46 -16.19 -1.18
N PHE A 37 -22.69 -17.25 -1.01
CA PHE A 37 -21.25 -17.15 -0.75
C PHE A 37 -20.48 -16.54 -1.93
N ALA A 38 -20.87 -16.88 -3.18
CA ALA A 38 -20.30 -16.24 -4.36
C ALA A 38 -20.58 -14.73 -4.38
N GLN A 39 -21.79 -14.30 -4.02
CA GLN A 39 -22.13 -12.88 -3.91
C GLN A 39 -21.35 -12.18 -2.79
N TYR A 40 -21.20 -12.81 -1.62
CA TYR A 40 -20.39 -12.25 -0.53
C TYR A 40 -18.92 -12.11 -0.90
N ALA A 41 -18.35 -13.08 -1.62
CA ALA A 41 -17.00 -12.97 -2.15
C ALA A 41 -16.84 -11.73 -3.04
N GLN A 42 -17.77 -11.51 -3.99
CA GLN A 42 -17.75 -10.34 -4.88
C GLN A 42 -17.89 -9.00 -4.14
N GLN A 43 -18.73 -8.96 -3.11
CA GLN A 43 -18.88 -7.77 -2.27
C GLN A 43 -17.58 -7.46 -1.51
N LEU A 44 -16.96 -8.48 -0.92
CA LEU A 44 -15.69 -8.32 -0.21
C LEU A 44 -14.56 -7.90 -1.17
N GLU A 45 -14.49 -8.46 -2.38
CA GLU A 45 -13.52 -8.03 -3.40
C GLU A 45 -13.68 -6.56 -3.76
N SER A 46 -14.93 -6.11 -3.94
CA SER A 46 -15.23 -4.69 -4.23
C SER A 46 -14.81 -3.77 -3.09
N ILE A 47 -15.02 -4.20 -1.84
CA ILE A 47 -14.55 -3.48 -0.64
C ILE A 47 -13.02 -3.44 -0.60
N CYS A 48 -12.34 -4.56 -0.88
CA CYS A 48 -10.88 -4.63 -0.91
C CYS A 48 -10.28 -3.66 -1.94
N GLN A 49 -10.87 -3.58 -3.14
CA GLN A 49 -10.43 -2.63 -4.17
C GLN A 49 -10.52 -1.18 -3.69
N GLY A 50 -11.67 -0.80 -3.11
CA GLY A 50 -11.86 0.55 -2.56
C GLY A 50 -10.92 0.85 -1.38
N MET A 51 -10.70 -0.12 -0.50
CA MET A 51 -9.81 0.02 0.64
C MET A 51 -8.34 0.12 0.21
N SER A 52 -7.90 -0.67 -0.78
CA SER A 52 -6.53 -0.60 -1.33
C SER A 52 -6.22 0.80 -1.86
N ALA A 53 -7.10 1.36 -2.68
CA ALA A 53 -6.93 2.72 -3.19
C ALA A 53 -6.83 3.76 -2.06
N ARG A 54 -7.53 3.53 -0.95
CA ARG A 54 -7.47 4.41 0.23
C ARG A 54 -6.20 4.22 1.05
N CYS A 55 -5.69 2.99 1.17
CA CYS A 55 -4.40 2.71 1.80
C CYS A 55 -3.29 3.50 1.10
N ASP A 56 -3.18 3.34 -0.22
CA ASP A 56 -2.15 3.99 -1.03
C ASP A 56 -2.15 5.52 -0.84
N TYR A 57 -3.34 6.12 -0.81
CA TYR A 57 -3.49 7.55 -0.57
C TYR A 57 -3.05 7.98 0.85
N ILE A 58 -3.43 7.21 1.88
CA ILE A 58 -3.09 7.54 3.26
C ILE A 58 -1.59 7.41 3.51
N GLU A 59 -0.94 6.37 2.98
CA GLU A 59 0.49 6.15 3.17
C GLU A 59 1.33 7.32 2.66
N GLN A 60 0.95 7.91 1.51
CA GLN A 60 1.61 9.10 0.96
C GLN A 60 1.47 10.35 1.87
N GLN A 61 0.44 10.38 2.71
CA GLN A 61 0.16 11.50 3.59
C GLN A 61 0.84 11.37 4.95
N GLU A 62 1.37 10.20 5.29
CA GLU A 62 1.97 9.98 6.59
C GLU A 62 3.31 10.72 6.75
N PRO A 63 3.59 11.30 7.93
CA PRO A 63 4.81 12.07 8.17
C PRO A 63 6.08 11.27 7.86
N GLN A 64 6.07 9.98 8.20
CA GLN A 64 7.20 9.07 7.96
C GLN A 64 7.55 8.91 6.47
N TYR A 65 6.55 8.89 5.56
CA TYR A 65 6.79 8.83 4.13
C TYR A 65 7.38 10.15 3.61
N LYS A 66 6.91 11.28 4.16
CA LYS A 66 7.44 12.62 3.86
C LYS A 66 8.88 12.80 4.35
N VAL A 67 9.18 12.31 5.55
CA VAL A 67 10.52 12.37 6.17
C VAL A 67 11.50 11.49 5.41
N PHE A 68 11.09 10.29 4.97
CA PHE A 68 11.92 9.43 4.12
C PHE A 68 12.33 10.14 2.81
N ASN A 69 11.37 10.77 2.12
CA ASN A 69 11.65 11.53 0.89
C ASN A 69 12.54 12.75 1.14
N GLN A 70 12.42 13.43 2.28
CA GLN A 70 13.30 14.54 2.65
C GLN A 70 14.71 14.07 3.04
N ALA A 71 14.83 12.93 3.71
CA ALA A 71 16.11 12.36 4.15
C ALA A 71 16.95 11.82 2.98
N MET A 72 16.34 11.49 1.83
CA MET A 72 17.06 11.05 0.62
C MET A 72 17.55 12.19 -0.27
N GLN A 73 17.10 13.43 -0.07
CA GLN A 73 17.51 14.59 -0.87
C GLN A 73 18.92 15.16 -0.59
N PRO A 74 19.59 14.98 0.56
CA PRO A 74 20.88 15.65 0.80
C PRO A 74 22.08 15.06 0.01
N GLN A 75 22.03 13.81 -0.47
CA GLN A 75 23.23 13.15 -1.01
C GLN A 75 23.64 13.58 -2.43
N GLN A 76 22.75 14.18 -3.23
CA GLN A 76 23.12 14.67 -4.58
C GLN A 76 23.58 16.14 -4.61
N GLN A 77 23.19 16.98 -3.66
CA GLN A 77 23.60 18.39 -3.67
C GLN A 77 24.99 18.62 -3.05
N GLN A 78 25.44 17.76 -2.12
CA GLN A 78 26.73 17.95 -1.48
C GLN A 78 27.92 17.55 -2.38
N GLN A 79 27.75 16.54 -3.23
CA GLN A 79 28.81 16.12 -4.17
C GLN A 79 28.98 17.13 -5.32
N ASN A 80 27.88 17.73 -5.79
CA ASN A 80 27.92 18.72 -6.88
C ASN A 80 28.56 20.06 -6.42
N ASN A 81 28.40 20.45 -5.16
CA ASN A 81 29.05 21.64 -4.60
C ASN A 81 30.55 21.42 -4.30
N GLN A 82 30.96 20.20 -3.91
CA GLN A 82 32.39 19.89 -3.73
C GLN A 82 33.13 19.88 -5.07
N GLN A 83 32.51 19.38 -6.14
CA GLN A 83 33.13 19.35 -7.46
C GLN A 83 33.21 20.76 -8.08
N LYS A 84 32.19 21.61 -7.89
CA LYS A 84 32.22 23.02 -8.31
C LYS A 84 33.31 23.82 -7.58
N ASN A 85 33.49 23.61 -6.27
CA ASN A 85 34.53 24.32 -5.52
C ASN A 85 35.94 23.83 -5.88
N ALA A 86 36.14 22.53 -6.09
CA ALA A 86 37.44 21.98 -6.49
C ALA A 86 37.91 22.45 -7.89
N VAL A 87 36.97 22.74 -8.80
CA VAL A 87 37.29 23.31 -10.13
C VAL A 87 37.60 24.81 -10.01
N LYS A 88 36.88 25.54 -9.14
CA LYS A 88 37.07 26.97 -8.93
C LYS A 88 38.42 27.30 -8.27
N THR A 89 38.89 26.46 -7.33
CA THR A 89 40.20 26.61 -6.68
C THR A 89 41.38 26.26 -7.59
N ARG A 90 41.16 25.50 -8.67
CA ARG A 90 42.21 25.13 -9.63
C ARG A 90 42.42 26.16 -10.76
N LEU A 91 41.56 27.18 -10.83
CA LEU A 91 41.56 28.21 -11.87
C LEU A 91 42.01 29.59 -11.36
N GLN A 92 42.51 29.68 -10.13
CA GLN A 92 43.14 30.85 -9.52
C GLN A 92 44.60 30.52 -9.19
#